data_AF-A0A1X7T2W2-F1
#
_entry.id   AF-A0A1X7T2W2-F1
#
_cell.length_a   1.000
_cell.length_b   1.000
_cell.length_c   1.000
_cell.angle_alpha   90.00
_cell.angle_beta   90.00
_cell.angle_gamma   90.00
#
_symmetry.space_group_name_H-M   'P 1'
#
loop_
_entity.id
_entity.type
_entity.pdbx_description
1 polymer ?
#
loop_
_entity_poly.entity_id
_entity_poly.type
_entity_poly.pdbx_seq_one_letter_code
_entity_poly.pdbx_strand_id
1 'polypeptide(L)'
;MTECTGMIKERLDLNTLVDKLLEKRMINEREKTKVLDERCGLTANQRMDELLSLVKASIREDGEDFGLFLEIIKQENTRRADRLAQTLLDNYKRLL
;
A
#
# COMPACT_ATOMS: atom_id res chain seq x y z
N MET A 1 -2.00 -10.18 -1.20
CA MET A 1 -1.46 -8.90 -1.72
C MET A 1 -0.89 -9.01 -3.13
N THR A 2 -0.03 -9.97 -3.43
CA THR A 2 0.70 -10.05 -4.72
C THR A 2 -0.21 -10.02 -5.96
N GLU A 3 -1.37 -10.67 -5.88
CA GLU A 3 -2.38 -10.72 -6.96
C GLU A 3 -3.11 -9.39 -7.21
N CYS A 4 -3.11 -8.47 -6.24
CA CYS A 4 -3.78 -7.16 -6.35
C CYS A 4 -2.80 -6.03 -6.72
N THR A 5 -1.51 -6.31 -6.86
CA THR A 5 -0.45 -5.31 -7.08
C THR A 5 -0.72 -4.45 -8.33
N GLY A 6 -1.17 -5.06 -9.42
CA GLY A 6 -1.55 -4.32 -10.64
C GLY A 6 -2.73 -3.37 -10.39
N MET A 7 -3.79 -3.85 -9.73
CA MET A 7 -4.95 -3.02 -9.41
C MET A 7 -4.62 -1.86 -8.47
N ILE A 8 -3.67 -2.05 -7.56
CA ILE A 8 -3.19 -0.98 -6.67
C ILE A 8 -2.46 0.09 -7.49
N LYS A 9 -1.52 -0.31 -8.33
CA LYS A 9 -0.74 0.61 -9.20
C LYS A 9 -1.61 1.44 -10.14
N GLU A 10 -2.72 0.88 -10.64
CA GLU A 10 -3.65 1.60 -11.52
C GLU A 10 -4.56 2.60 -10.80
N ARG A 11 -4.72 2.48 -9.47
CA ARG A 11 -5.76 3.18 -8.72
C ARG A 11 -5.22 4.14 -7.67
N LEU A 12 -3.98 3.96 -7.23
CA LEU A 12 -3.36 4.76 -6.18
C LEU A 12 -2.15 5.50 -6.73
N ASP A 13 -2.07 6.79 -6.44
CA ASP A 13 -0.89 7.59 -6.66
C ASP A 13 0.19 7.28 -5.60
N LEU A 14 1.45 7.21 -6.01
CA LEU A 14 2.57 6.84 -5.13
C LEU A 14 2.75 7.85 -4.00
N ASN A 15 2.78 9.14 -4.31
CA ASN A 15 3.05 10.19 -3.32
C ASN A 15 1.94 10.22 -2.27
N THR A 16 0.69 10.21 -2.75
CA THR A 16 -0.51 10.20 -1.90
C THR A 16 -0.53 8.97 -0.98
N LEU A 17 -0.17 7.80 -1.50
CA LEU A 17 -0.14 6.58 -0.70
C LEU A 17 0.97 6.61 0.36
N VAL A 18 2.17 7.10 0.00
CA VAL A 18 3.29 7.26 0.95
C VAL A 18 2.91 8.18 2.11
N ASP A 19 2.28 9.32 1.83
CA ASP A 19 1.88 10.26 2.87
C ASP A 19 0.85 9.64 3.84
N LYS A 20 -0.18 8.96 3.31
CA LYS A 20 -1.19 8.28 4.14
C LYS A 20 -0.61 7.14 4.99
N LEU A 21 0.33 6.38 4.43
CA LEU A 21 1.02 5.31 5.16
C LEU A 21 1.89 5.85 6.29
N LEU A 22 2.56 6.99 6.07
CA LEU A 22 3.34 7.69 7.09
C LEU A 22 2.44 8.26 8.19
N GLU A 23 1.30 8.88 7.84
CA GLU A 23 0.31 9.38 8.81
C GLU A 23 -0.19 8.28 9.76
N LYS A 24 -0.43 7.08 9.21
CA LYS A 24 -0.85 5.90 9.98
C LYS A 24 0.31 5.15 10.64
N ARG A 25 1.54 5.66 10.52
CA ARG A 25 2.78 5.08 11.07
C ARG A 25 3.09 3.66 10.58
N MET A 26 2.55 3.28 9.42
CA MET A 26 2.84 2.01 8.76
C MET A 26 4.22 2.00 8.10
N ILE A 27 4.74 3.20 7.78
CA ILE A 27 6.11 3.43 7.35
C ILE A 27 6.68 4.63 8.11
N ASN A 28 8.00 4.82 8.05
CA ASN A 28 8.69 5.97 8.64
C ASN A 28 9.30 6.91 7.59
N GLU A 29 9.83 8.06 8.05
CA GLU A 29 10.44 9.09 7.18
C GLU A 29 11.61 8.57 6.33
N ARG A 30 12.40 7.61 6.86
CA ARG A 30 13.52 7.02 6.13
C ARG A 30 13.02 6.18 4.96
N GLU A 31 11.96 5.40 5.18
CA GLU A 31 11.30 4.59 4.15
C GLU A 31 10.63 5.47 3.10
N LYS A 32 9.91 6.52 3.51
CA LYS A 32 9.37 7.55 2.61
C LYS A 32 10.46 8.13 1.72
N THR A 33 11.56 8.60 2.32
CA THR A 33 12.67 9.20 1.58
C THR A 33 13.26 8.23 0.55
N LYS A 34 13.41 6.95 0.92
CA LYS A 34 13.91 5.92 0.01
C LYS A 34 12.95 5.67 -1.16
N VAL A 35 11.65 5.50 -0.87
CA VAL A 35 10.63 5.21 -1.89
C VAL A 35 10.45 6.36 -2.86
N LEU A 36 10.57 7.61 -2.39
CA LEU A 36 10.39 8.80 -3.22
C LEU A 36 11.68 9.30 -3.89
N ASP A 37 12.83 8.67 -3.65
CA ASP A 37 14.09 9.06 -4.28
C ASP A 37 14.04 8.88 -5.81
N GLU A 38 13.93 9.98 -6.55
CA GLU A 38 13.90 9.94 -8.01
C GLU A 38 15.27 9.63 -8.62
N ARG A 39 16.35 9.72 -7.84
CA ARG A 39 17.72 9.49 -8.29
C ARG A 39 18.14 8.02 -8.22
N CYS A 40 17.32 7.16 -7.62
CA CYS A 40 17.61 5.73 -7.49
C CYS A 40 17.52 4.94 -8.81
N GLY A 41 17.08 5.57 -9.90
CA GLY A 41 16.95 4.94 -11.22
C GLY A 41 15.73 4.02 -11.37
N LEU A 42 14.84 3.98 -10.38
CA LEU A 42 13.62 3.17 -10.41
C LEU A 42 12.44 3.93 -11.05
N THR A 43 11.67 3.21 -11.86
CA THR A 43 10.38 3.69 -12.37
C THR A 43 9.37 3.87 -11.24
N ALA A 44 8.31 4.67 -11.45
CA ALA A 44 7.23 4.82 -10.47
C ALA A 44 6.58 3.47 -10.08
N ASN A 45 6.44 2.55 -11.04
CA ASN A 45 5.91 1.21 -10.79
C ASN A 45 6.83 0.38 -9.88
N GLN A 46 8.14 0.45 -10.08
CA GLN A 46 9.11 -0.24 -9.22
C GLN A 46 9.16 0.36 -7.82
N ARG A 47 9.07 1.69 -7.70
CA ARG A 47 8.97 2.38 -6.41
C ARG A 47 7.68 2.00 -5.66
N MET A 48 6.56 1.85 -6.38
CA MET A 48 5.32 1.32 -5.82
C MET A 48 5.47 -0.14 -5.36
N ASP A 49 6.22 -0.98 -6.08
CA ASP A 49 6.51 -2.35 -5.62
C ASP A 49 7.32 -2.36 -4.31
N GLU A 50 8.32 -1.48 -4.18
CA GLU A 50 9.08 -1.35 -2.94
C GLU A 50 8.18 -0.93 -1.77
N LEU A 51 7.33 0.08 -1.98
CA LEU A 51 6.37 0.53 -0.97
C LEU A 51 5.44 -0.59 -0.52
N LEU A 52 4.86 -1.34 -1.46
CA LEU A 52 3.97 -2.45 -1.14
C LEU A 52 4.69 -3.60 -0.45
N SER A 53 5.99 -3.78 -0.70
CA SER A 53 6.83 -4.74 0.03
C SER A 53 6.98 -4.35 1.50
N LEU A 54 7.20 -3.06 1.79
CA LEU A 54 7.28 -2.52 3.16
C LEU A 54 5.96 -2.69 3.90
N VAL A 55 4.85 -2.29 3.27
CA VAL A 55 3.49 -2.45 3.83
C VAL A 55 3.20 -3.92 4.15
N LYS A 56 3.59 -4.84 3.25
CA LYS A 56 3.42 -6.28 3.48
C LYS A 56 4.21 -6.78 4.69
N ALA A 57 5.39 -6.22 4.93
CA ALA A 57 6.23 -6.59 6.06
C ALA A 57 5.57 -6.16 7.39
N SER A 58 5.06 -4.93 7.48
CA SER A 58 4.37 -4.44 8.67
C SER A 58 3.10 -5.26 8.98
N ILE A 59 2.28 -5.55 7.97
CA ILE A 59 1.07 -6.41 8.12
C ILE A 59 1.37 -7.82 8.67
N ARG A 60 2.56 -8.37 8.43
CA ARG A 60 2.91 -9.71 8.91
C ARG A 60 3.29 -9.72 10.39
N GLU A 61 3.68 -8.59 10.94
CA GLU A 61 4.06 -8.45 12.35
C GLU A 61 2.81 -8.28 13.22
N ASP A 62 1.79 -7.57 12.73
CA ASP A 62 0.49 -7.39 13.38
C ASP A 62 -0.66 -7.34 12.36
N GLY A 63 -1.71 -8.14 12.57
CA GLY A 63 -2.89 -8.15 11.71
C GLY A 63 -3.70 -6.85 11.75
N GLU A 64 -3.48 -5.99 12.76
CA GLU A 64 -4.08 -4.65 12.87
C GLU A 64 -3.67 -3.74 11.70
N ASP A 65 -2.41 -3.83 11.25
CA ASP A 65 -1.86 -3.03 10.16
C ASP A 65 -2.56 -3.30 8.82
N PHE A 66 -3.11 -4.50 8.64
CA PHE A 66 -3.91 -4.80 7.45
C PHE A 66 -5.20 -3.98 7.40
N GLY A 67 -5.86 -3.81 8.55
CA GLY A 67 -7.07 -3.00 8.65
C GLY A 67 -6.81 -1.53 8.31
N LEU A 68 -5.69 -0.98 8.81
CA LEU A 68 -5.24 0.38 8.51
C LEU A 68 -4.97 0.57 7.01
N PHE A 69 -4.33 -0.41 6.37
CA PHE A 69 -4.10 -0.35 4.93
C PHE A 69 -5.40 -0.32 4.12
N LEU A 70 -6.40 -1.12 4.52
CA LEU A 70 -7.72 -1.08 3.87
C LEU A 70 -8.43 0.26 4.07
N GLU A 71 -8.29 0.87 5.25
CA GLU A 71 -8.83 2.20 5.53
C GLU A 71 -8.22 3.25 4.59
N ILE A 72 -6.89 3.25 4.43
CA ILE A 72 -6.16 4.13 3.52
C ILE A 72 -6.70 4.02 2.09
N ILE A 73 -6.90 2.79 1.59
CA ILE A 73 -7.45 2.56 0.25
C ILE A 73 -8.85 3.17 0.14
N LYS A 74 -9.71 2.96 1.14
CA LYS A 74 -11.09 3.45 1.12
C LYS A 74 -11.20 4.98 1.20
N GLN A 75 -10.18 5.68 1.69
CA GLN A 75 -10.15 7.15 1.71
C GLN A 75 -10.14 7.78 0.31
N GLU A 76 -9.81 7.01 -0.74
CA GLU A 76 -10.00 7.47 -2.13
C GLU A 76 -11.48 7.74 -2.47
N ASN A 77 -12.42 7.27 -1.64
CA ASN A 77 -13.86 7.54 -1.74
C ASN A 77 -14.44 7.25 -3.12
N THR A 78 -14.01 6.15 -3.74
CA THR A 78 -14.54 5.67 -5.01
C THR A 78 -15.01 4.22 -4.91
N ARG A 79 -16.05 3.87 -5.69
CA ARG A 79 -16.50 2.47 -5.86
C ARG A 79 -15.39 1.52 -6.35
N ARG A 80 -14.34 2.05 -6.97
CA ARG A 80 -13.18 1.26 -7.41
C ARG A 80 -12.26 0.96 -6.24
N ALA A 81 -12.05 1.92 -5.34
CA ALA A 81 -11.30 1.73 -4.12
C ALA A 81 -12.00 0.77 -3.16
N ASP A 82 -13.32 0.91 -2.97
CA ASP A 82 -14.11 -0.01 -2.12
C ASP A 82 -13.99 -1.46 -2.60
N ARG A 83 -14.12 -1.69 -3.92
CA ARG A 83 -13.95 -3.01 -4.52
C ARG A 83 -12.54 -3.55 -4.34
N LEU A 84 -11.51 -2.69 -4.48
CA LEU A 84 -10.13 -3.08 -4.25
C LEU A 84 -9.91 -3.52 -2.80
N ALA A 85 -10.39 -2.73 -1.83
CA ALA A 85 -10.29 -3.04 -0.42
C ALA A 85 -11.00 -4.37 -0.09
N GLN A 86 -12.19 -4.60 -0.64
CA GLN A 86 -12.90 -5.88 -0.46
C GLN A 86 -12.12 -7.06 -1.04
N THR A 87 -11.60 -6.94 -2.27
CA THR A 87 -10.78 -8.01 -2.89
C THR A 87 -9.53 -8.31 -2.07
N LEU A 88 -8.87 -7.29 -1.53
CA LEU A 88 -7.72 -7.47 -0.66
C LEU A 88 -8.10 -8.22 0.63
N LEU A 89 -9.21 -7.84 1.26
CA LEU A 89 -9.73 -8.50 2.47
C LEU A 89 -10.05 -9.98 2.22
N ASP A 90 -10.75 -10.28 1.13
CA ASP A 90 -11.11 -11.66 0.77
C ASP A 90 -9.86 -12.50 0.53
N ASN A 91 -8.84 -11.93 -0.14
CA ASN A 91 -7.56 -12.60 -0.36
C ASN A 91 -6.76 -12.80 0.93
N TYR A 92 -6.80 -11.85 1.87
CA TYR A 92 -6.14 -11.99 3.17
C TYR A 92 -6.79 -13.10 4.00
N LYS A 93 -8.12 -13.16 4.05
CA LYS A 93 -8.87 -14.21 4.76
C LYS A 93 -8.62 -15.62 4.23
N ARG A 94 -8.27 -15.77 2.95
CA ARG A 94 -7.92 -17.08 2.35
C ARG A 94 -6.54 -17.60 2.77
N LEU A 95 -5.69 -16.72 3.31
CA LEU A 95 -4.32 -17.03 3.72
C LEU A 95 -4.18 -17.25 5.23
N LEU A 96 -5.25 -17.00 5.99
CA LEU A 96 -5.41 -17.32 7.41
C LEU A 96 -6.00 -18.73 7.56
#